data_AF-F8IIR1-F1
#
_entry.id   AF-F8IIR1-F1
#
_cell.length_a   1.000
_cell.length_b   1.000
_cell.length_c   1.000
_cell.angle_alpha   90.00
_cell.angle_beta   90.00
_cell.angle_gamma   90.00
#
_symmetry.space_group_name_H-M   'P 1'
#
loop_
_entity.id
_entity.type
_entity.pdbx_description
1 polymer ?
#
loop_
_entity_poly.entity_id
_entity_poly.type
_entity_poly.pdbx_seq_one_letter_code
_entity_poly.pdbx_strand_id
1 'polypeptide(L)'
;MAAPKLEAQVIHRLPSVGAARASFVLPGRTLYRMASPPSGGDAFLAVAALRIGTASIPMDLWVTGSLDSGEVYVPLDILQKALDSIGFRSTWNATPFTWAIQTPTSRADTWGFPVGTGIGAVEVDGSLVTRLNVVPGVDLTSGWNGVDTAFLPLSQVSQLLADVGVQNTWDIASRVWTWIPPLQTSEPLGPSQGVEELRSDLLVSGANIVLRNLQVDGDVFVAPSPNGSVSLDHVSIDGKLVILASSGAPIQLTDIASPRIDVDSEGPVSIQLSGGAVGVLDVLPGVGGVQVASSKSSVLEVDDFATSAVVLAGSAYESAEIRADDGVLNAEASLPLVRVQASGATLTVGQGQTIGLLQVSPGVNGFSVDNFGTIQFLVNSSPHPVSTQGIGAVEAAMGAMTTLQASGTASGATGA
;
A
#
# COMPACT_ATOMS: atom_id res chain seq x y z
N MET A 1 17.49 -28.30 -15.62
CA MET A 1 17.21 -27.57 -16.88
C MET A 1 17.96 -26.26 -16.83
N ALA A 2 18.85 -26.03 -17.79
CA ALA A 2 19.73 -24.85 -17.83
C ALA A 2 19.01 -23.67 -18.49
N ALA A 3 19.28 -22.45 -17.99
CA ALA A 3 18.77 -21.20 -18.55
C ALA A 3 19.23 -20.99 -20.01
N PRO A 4 18.40 -20.40 -20.89
CA PRO A 4 18.84 -20.07 -22.25
C PRO A 4 19.85 -18.91 -22.21
N LYS A 5 21.01 -19.12 -22.82
CA LYS A 5 22.01 -18.08 -23.10
C LYS A 5 21.49 -17.16 -24.20
N LEU A 6 21.53 -15.85 -23.98
CA LEU A 6 21.44 -14.85 -25.05
C LEU A 6 22.68 -14.98 -25.95
N GLU A 7 22.49 -15.46 -27.18
CA GLU A 7 23.53 -15.43 -28.21
C GLU A 7 23.38 -14.14 -29.05
N ALA A 8 24.40 -13.27 -28.98
CA ALA A 8 24.51 -12.12 -29.88
C ALA A 8 25.07 -12.58 -31.24
N GLN A 9 24.27 -12.46 -32.30
CA GLN A 9 24.74 -12.69 -33.67
C GLN A 9 25.61 -11.51 -34.14
N VAL A 10 26.86 -11.81 -34.50
CA VAL A 10 27.76 -10.92 -35.22
C VAL A 10 27.44 -11.02 -36.71
N ILE A 11 26.91 -9.95 -37.32
CA ILE A 11 26.74 -9.84 -38.77
C ILE A 11 27.79 -8.88 -39.33
N HIS A 12 28.60 -9.35 -40.27
CA HIS A 12 29.65 -8.58 -40.95
C HIS A 12 29.08 -7.58 -41.99
N ARG A 13 29.71 -6.39 -41.99
CA ARG A 13 29.76 -5.26 -42.97
C ARG A 13 28.83 -5.28 -44.20
N LEU A 14 28.14 -4.15 -44.42
CA LEU A 14 27.82 -3.56 -45.74
C LEU A 14 27.63 -2.01 -45.63
N PRO A 15 27.58 -1.23 -46.72
CA PRO A 15 28.49 -0.11 -46.99
C PRO A 15 28.02 1.28 -46.52
N SER A 16 28.99 2.20 -46.53
CA SER A 16 28.96 3.62 -46.14
C SER A 16 27.71 4.42 -46.56
N VAL A 17 27.09 5.08 -45.57
CA VAL A 17 26.23 6.24 -45.77
C VAL A 17 26.81 7.40 -44.94
N GLY A 18 26.72 8.60 -45.53
CA GLY A 18 27.53 9.79 -45.25
C GLY A 18 27.51 10.29 -43.81
N ALA A 19 28.66 10.86 -43.44
CA ALA A 19 28.98 11.39 -42.13
C ALA A 19 28.05 12.51 -41.66
N ALA A 20 27.44 12.32 -40.49
CA ALA A 20 27.17 13.41 -39.55
C ALA A 20 28.21 13.31 -38.43
N ARG A 21 28.98 14.39 -38.24
CA ARG A 21 30.17 14.45 -37.41
C ARG A 21 29.81 14.44 -35.91
N ALA A 22 30.26 13.40 -35.21
CA ALA A 22 30.75 13.50 -33.83
C ALA A 22 31.82 12.41 -33.64
N SER A 23 33.05 12.73 -34.03
CA SER A 23 34.20 11.85 -33.88
C SER A 23 34.79 11.99 -32.48
N PHE A 24 34.56 11.01 -31.61
CA PHE A 24 35.55 10.56 -30.63
C PHE A 24 35.45 9.03 -30.53
N VAL A 25 36.23 8.35 -31.36
CA VAL A 25 36.41 6.89 -31.33
C VAL A 25 37.64 6.59 -30.49
N LEU A 26 37.46 5.89 -29.36
CA LEU A 26 38.53 5.15 -28.69
C LEU A 26 38.31 3.65 -28.93
N PRO A 27 39.35 2.88 -29.29
CA PRO A 27 39.21 1.47 -29.67
C PRO A 27 39.09 0.61 -28.40
N GLY A 28 37.97 -0.13 -28.27
CA GLY A 28 37.84 -1.17 -27.25
C GLY A 28 36.53 -1.21 -26.44
N ARG A 29 35.40 -0.72 -26.97
CA ARG A 29 34.12 -0.78 -26.24
C ARG A 29 33.00 -1.40 -27.09
N THR A 30 32.26 -2.31 -26.47
CA THR A 30 30.97 -2.78 -26.94
C THR A 30 29.99 -1.61 -26.83
N LEU A 31 29.66 -0.99 -27.96
CA LEU A 31 28.48 -0.13 -28.05
C LEU A 31 27.28 -1.06 -27.89
N TYR A 32 26.54 -0.94 -26.78
CA TYR A 32 25.19 -1.49 -26.72
C TYR A 32 24.39 -0.75 -27.77
N ARG A 33 24.15 -1.43 -28.90
CA ARG A 33 23.23 -0.92 -29.91
C ARG A 33 21.86 -0.91 -29.23
N MET A 34 21.40 0.28 -28.86
CA MET A 34 20.02 0.49 -28.45
C MET A 34 19.13 -0.15 -29.52
N ALA A 35 18.18 -0.98 -29.12
CA ALA A 35 17.28 -1.63 -30.07
C ALA A 35 16.65 -0.54 -30.94
N SER A 36 16.69 -0.68 -32.27
CA SER A 36 16.03 0.28 -33.14
C SER A 36 14.56 0.43 -32.72
N PRO A 37 14.01 1.65 -32.63
CA PRO A 37 12.62 1.83 -32.25
C PRO A 37 11.71 1.07 -33.24
N PRO A 38 10.51 0.63 -32.81
CA PRO A 38 9.58 -0.14 -33.64
C PRO A 38 9.25 0.52 -34.99
N SER A 39 9.39 1.85 -35.07
CA SER A 39 9.04 2.69 -36.22
C SER A 39 10.19 3.04 -37.16
N GLY A 40 11.43 2.59 -36.92
CA GLY A 40 12.53 2.69 -37.90
C GLY A 40 13.10 4.10 -38.17
N GLY A 41 13.00 5.04 -37.21
CA GLY A 41 13.59 6.39 -37.32
C GLY A 41 14.92 6.58 -36.58
N ASP A 42 15.62 7.69 -36.88
CA ASP A 42 16.78 8.14 -36.11
C ASP A 42 16.36 8.41 -34.66
N ALA A 43 17.19 7.97 -33.71
CA ALA A 43 16.91 8.13 -32.30
C ALA A 43 18.15 8.63 -31.55
N PHE A 44 17.95 9.50 -30.57
CA PHE A 44 19.03 10.10 -29.80
C PHE A 44 18.67 10.27 -28.33
N LEU A 45 19.69 10.47 -27.50
CA LEU A 45 19.52 10.76 -26.07
C LEU A 45 19.48 12.27 -25.85
N ALA A 46 18.53 12.73 -25.06
CA ALA A 46 18.39 14.13 -24.68
C ALA A 46 18.40 14.25 -23.15
N VAL A 47 19.26 15.14 -22.63
CA VAL A 47 19.28 15.46 -21.20
C VAL A 47 18.03 16.24 -20.83
N ALA A 48 17.40 15.84 -19.72
CA ALA A 48 16.20 16.44 -19.14
C ALA A 48 16.26 16.37 -17.61
N ALA A 49 15.23 16.91 -16.95
CA ALA A 49 15.07 16.79 -15.51
C ALA A 49 13.63 16.48 -15.12
N LEU A 50 13.46 15.58 -14.16
CA LEU A 50 12.20 15.36 -13.46
C LEU A 50 12.22 16.19 -12.17
N ARG A 51 11.29 17.12 -12.02
CA ARG A 51 11.12 17.94 -10.82
C ARG A 51 9.97 17.40 -9.98
N ILE A 52 10.23 17.24 -8.69
CA ILE A 52 9.25 16.78 -7.70
C ILE A 52 9.40 17.71 -6.50
N GLY A 53 8.45 18.63 -6.30
CA GLY A 53 8.60 19.71 -5.32
C GLY A 53 9.87 20.53 -5.58
N THR A 54 10.79 20.56 -4.61
CA THR A 54 12.10 21.23 -4.72
C THR A 54 13.22 20.34 -5.27
N ALA A 55 12.99 19.03 -5.37
CA ALA A 55 13.96 18.09 -5.89
C ALA A 55 13.98 18.13 -7.43
N SER A 56 15.17 17.96 -8.01
CA SER A 56 15.38 17.88 -9.46
C SER A 56 16.26 16.68 -9.75
N ILE A 57 15.69 15.67 -10.39
CA ILE A 57 16.35 14.42 -10.74
C ILE A 57 16.78 14.51 -12.21
N PRO A 58 18.09 14.46 -12.54
CA PRO A 58 18.52 14.42 -13.92
C PRO A 58 18.06 13.11 -14.56
N MET A 59 17.62 13.16 -15.82
CA MET A 59 17.24 11.99 -16.59
C MET A 59 17.70 12.09 -18.05
N ASP A 60 18.09 10.96 -18.62
CA ASP A 60 18.34 10.85 -20.05
C ASP A 60 17.08 10.35 -20.75
N LEU A 61 16.53 11.17 -21.64
CA LEU A 61 15.38 10.81 -22.45
C LEU A 61 15.82 10.11 -23.71
N TRP A 62 15.02 9.15 -24.16
CA TRP A 62 15.15 8.61 -25.49
C TRP A 62 14.11 9.22 -26.41
N VAL A 63 14.55 9.89 -27.48
CA VAL A 63 13.68 10.58 -28.43
C VAL A 63 13.74 9.90 -29.79
N THR A 64 12.59 9.61 -30.38
CA THR A 64 12.47 9.15 -31.77
C THR A 64 12.19 10.34 -32.68
N GLY A 65 12.93 10.53 -33.77
CA GLY A 65 12.74 11.67 -34.67
C GLY A 65 13.32 12.97 -34.14
N SER A 66 12.49 13.99 -33.89
CA SER A 66 12.90 15.29 -33.34
C SER A 66 12.21 15.56 -32.00
N LEU A 67 12.74 16.44 -31.15
CA LEU A 67 12.09 16.74 -29.87
C LEU A 67 10.68 17.35 -30.04
N ASP A 68 10.47 18.15 -31.09
CA ASP A 68 9.22 18.90 -31.30
C ASP A 68 8.09 18.05 -31.89
N SER A 69 8.44 16.94 -32.55
CA SER A 69 7.49 16.11 -33.32
C SER A 69 7.63 14.62 -33.06
N GLY A 70 8.54 14.24 -32.17
CA GLY A 70 8.97 12.88 -31.91
C GLY A 70 8.37 12.32 -30.64
N GLU A 71 8.40 11.00 -30.53
CA GLU A 71 7.99 10.34 -29.30
C GLU A 71 9.14 10.36 -28.30
N VAL A 72 8.86 10.88 -27.11
CA VAL A 72 9.79 11.00 -25.99
C VAL A 72 9.54 9.83 -25.04
N TYR A 73 10.62 9.15 -24.68
CA TYR A 73 10.60 8.05 -23.73
C TYR A 73 11.45 8.38 -22.50
N VAL A 74 10.94 7.95 -21.34
CA VAL A 74 11.53 8.18 -20.02
C VAL A 74 12.02 6.87 -19.40
N PRO A 75 13.14 6.88 -18.67
CA PRO A 75 13.67 5.69 -18.02
C PRO A 75 12.82 5.29 -16.81
N LEU A 76 12.36 4.03 -16.80
CA LEU A 76 11.48 3.47 -15.77
C LEU A 76 12.14 3.48 -14.39
N ASP A 77 13.44 3.23 -14.28
CA ASP A 77 14.14 3.26 -12.98
C ASP A 77 14.00 4.64 -12.29
N ILE A 78 14.06 5.73 -13.06
CA ILE A 78 13.82 7.08 -12.54
C ILE A 78 12.36 7.26 -12.13
N LEU A 79 11.42 6.74 -12.91
CA LEU A 79 9.99 6.79 -12.56
C LEU A 79 9.69 6.01 -11.27
N GLN A 80 10.29 4.82 -11.10
CA GLN A 80 10.10 4.00 -9.90
C GLN A 80 10.58 4.77 -8.66
N LYS A 81 11.81 5.29 -8.69
CA LYS A 81 12.36 6.10 -7.59
C LYS A 81 11.54 7.36 -7.31
N ALA A 82 11.04 8.01 -8.36
CA ALA A 82 10.20 9.20 -8.23
C ALA A 82 8.85 8.87 -7.57
N LEU A 83 8.19 7.81 -8.01
CA LEU A 83 6.92 7.33 -7.44
C LEU A 83 7.10 6.91 -5.97
N ASP A 84 8.15 6.14 -5.67
CA ASP A 84 8.49 5.74 -4.31
C ASP A 84 8.70 6.96 -3.40
N SER A 85 9.33 8.03 -3.92
CA SER A 85 9.55 9.28 -3.16
C SER A 85 8.28 10.06 -2.83
N ILE A 86 7.18 9.80 -3.54
CA ILE A 86 5.89 10.48 -3.35
C ILE A 86 4.81 9.57 -2.75
N GLY A 87 5.21 8.37 -2.31
CA GLY A 87 4.35 7.43 -1.57
C GLY A 87 3.63 6.38 -2.43
N PHE A 88 3.89 6.32 -3.73
CA PHE A 88 3.42 5.26 -4.61
C PHE A 88 4.46 4.14 -4.61
N ARG A 89 4.05 2.88 -4.67
CA ARG A 89 5.00 1.78 -4.81
C ARG A 89 5.10 1.39 -6.26
N SER A 90 6.32 1.17 -6.75
CA SER A 90 6.51 0.93 -8.17
C SER A 90 7.51 -0.20 -8.41
N THR A 91 7.03 -1.34 -8.92
CA THR A 91 7.87 -2.52 -9.19
C THR A 91 7.90 -2.87 -10.67
N TRP A 92 9.05 -3.36 -11.14
CA TRP A 92 9.24 -3.77 -12.52
C TRP A 92 9.62 -5.25 -12.59
N ASN A 93 8.84 -6.02 -13.34
CA ASN A 93 9.16 -7.39 -13.70
C ASN A 93 9.59 -7.43 -15.18
N ALA A 94 10.88 -7.61 -15.42
CA ALA A 94 11.47 -7.71 -16.76
C ALA A 94 11.02 -8.94 -17.56
N THR A 95 10.33 -9.91 -16.95
CA THR A 95 9.74 -11.07 -17.62
C THR A 95 8.45 -11.45 -16.89
N PRO A 96 7.29 -10.86 -17.28
CA PRO A 96 6.88 -10.66 -18.69
C PRO A 96 6.79 -9.18 -19.16
N PHE A 97 7.59 -8.25 -18.63
CA PHE A 97 7.47 -6.80 -18.85
C PHE A 97 6.24 -6.19 -18.16
N THR A 98 6.06 -6.48 -16.88
CA THR A 98 4.99 -5.89 -16.08
C THR A 98 5.54 -4.77 -15.20
N TRP A 99 5.00 -3.57 -15.36
CA TRP A 99 5.16 -2.48 -14.42
C TRP A 99 3.95 -2.43 -13.50
N ALA A 100 4.14 -2.74 -12.22
CA ALA A 100 3.08 -2.68 -11.22
C ALA A 100 3.25 -1.43 -10.36
N ILE A 101 2.20 -0.61 -10.31
CA ILE A 101 2.09 0.54 -9.43
C ILE A 101 1.11 0.16 -8.31
N GLN A 102 1.42 0.47 -7.07
CA GLN A 102 0.43 0.43 -6.00
C GLN A 102 0.23 1.87 -5.56
N THR A 103 -0.99 2.34 -5.72
CA THR A 103 -1.33 3.70 -5.36
C THR A 103 -1.66 3.77 -3.88
N PRO A 104 -1.65 4.98 -3.32
CA PRO A 104 -2.17 5.18 -1.98
C PRO A 104 -3.66 4.82 -1.79
N THR A 105 -4.41 4.62 -2.86
CA THR A 105 -5.86 4.49 -2.80
C THR A 105 -6.24 3.31 -3.67
N SER A 106 -6.66 2.17 -3.14
CA SER A 106 -7.19 1.10 -4.00
C SER A 106 -8.36 1.65 -4.84
N ARG A 107 -8.10 1.95 -6.12
CA ARG A 107 -9.03 2.62 -7.05
C ARG A 107 -9.21 1.84 -8.36
N ALA A 108 -8.82 0.56 -8.35
CA ALA A 108 -8.75 -0.33 -9.51
C ALA A 108 -10.02 -0.36 -10.39
N ASP A 109 -11.17 0.00 -9.84
CA ASP A 109 -12.50 -0.30 -10.36
C ASP A 109 -12.99 0.67 -11.46
N THR A 110 -12.31 1.80 -11.71
CA THR A 110 -12.87 2.89 -12.55
C THR A 110 -12.01 3.37 -13.72
N TRP A 111 -10.86 2.75 -13.98
CA TRP A 111 -9.90 3.35 -14.93
C TRP A 111 -10.18 2.96 -16.38
N GLY A 112 -10.74 3.91 -17.11
CA GLY A 112 -11.10 3.78 -18.52
C GLY A 112 -9.93 3.99 -19.48
N PHE A 113 -8.82 3.28 -19.31
CA PHE A 113 -7.76 3.29 -20.32
C PHE A 113 -8.18 2.44 -21.53
N PRO A 114 -8.03 2.95 -22.76
CA PRO A 114 -7.99 2.05 -23.90
C PRO A 114 -6.81 1.10 -23.70
N VAL A 115 -7.07 -0.21 -23.71
CA VAL A 115 -6.01 -1.22 -23.62
C VAL A 115 -5.06 -0.99 -24.79
N GLY A 116 -3.87 -0.45 -24.50
CA GLY A 116 -2.85 -0.22 -25.52
C GLY A 116 -2.40 -1.52 -26.19
N THR A 117 -1.69 -1.40 -27.31
CA THR A 117 -1.18 -2.57 -28.06
C THR A 117 0.26 -2.93 -27.72
N GLY A 118 0.83 -2.30 -26.69
CA GLY A 118 2.21 -2.49 -26.29
C GLY A 118 2.50 -3.87 -25.69
N ILE A 119 3.78 -4.22 -25.64
CA ILE A 119 4.23 -5.50 -25.06
C ILE A 119 4.33 -5.45 -23.54
N GLY A 120 4.51 -4.27 -22.94
CA GLY A 120 4.57 -4.14 -21.48
C GLY A 120 3.21 -3.98 -20.86
N ALA A 121 2.91 -4.73 -19.81
CA ALA A 121 1.71 -4.57 -19.01
C ALA A 121 1.92 -3.49 -17.95
N VAL A 122 0.92 -2.65 -17.73
CA VAL A 122 0.86 -1.76 -16.57
C VAL A 122 -0.29 -2.23 -15.70
N GLU A 123 0.08 -2.70 -14.51
CA GLU A 123 -0.87 -3.08 -13.48
C GLU A 123 -0.89 -1.98 -12.43
N VAL A 124 -2.07 -1.67 -11.93
CA VAL A 124 -2.18 -0.78 -10.79
C VAL A 124 -3.16 -1.36 -9.78
N ASP A 125 -2.72 -1.42 -8.52
CA ASP A 125 -3.43 -2.08 -7.43
C ASP A 125 -3.87 -3.51 -7.80
N GLY A 126 -2.98 -4.22 -8.53
CA GLY A 126 -3.20 -5.61 -8.99
C GLY A 126 -4.09 -5.78 -10.22
N SER A 127 -4.65 -4.70 -10.77
CA SER A 127 -5.49 -4.75 -11.97
C SER A 127 -4.74 -4.27 -13.21
N LEU A 128 -4.87 -4.97 -14.34
CA LEU A 128 -4.29 -4.53 -15.61
C LEU A 128 -5.03 -3.28 -16.12
N VAL A 129 -4.32 -2.17 -16.18
CA VAL A 129 -4.88 -0.86 -16.59
C VAL A 129 -4.61 -0.59 -18.06
N THR A 130 -3.38 -0.81 -18.52
CA THR A 130 -3.00 -0.54 -19.92
C THR A 130 -1.79 -1.36 -20.35
N ARG A 131 -1.41 -1.22 -21.62
CA ARG A 131 -0.19 -1.77 -22.18
C ARG A 131 0.62 -0.72 -22.93
N LEU A 132 1.91 -0.63 -22.63
CA LEU A 132 2.81 0.38 -23.17
C LEU A 132 3.87 -0.23 -24.09
N ASN A 133 4.34 0.57 -25.05
CA ASN A 133 5.53 0.22 -25.83
C ASN A 133 6.76 0.36 -24.93
N VAL A 134 7.34 -0.77 -24.55
CA VAL A 134 8.53 -0.82 -23.71
C VAL A 134 9.75 -0.94 -24.60
N VAL A 135 10.76 -0.14 -24.32
CA VAL A 135 12.04 -0.25 -25.03
C VAL A 135 13.19 -0.47 -24.04
N PRO A 136 13.80 -1.68 -24.01
CA PRO A 136 14.94 -1.93 -23.14
C PRO A 136 16.13 -1.05 -23.49
N GLY A 137 16.83 -0.54 -22.47
CA GLY A 137 18.00 0.29 -22.65
C GLY A 137 18.79 0.44 -21.35
N VAL A 138 19.70 1.42 -21.32
CA VAL A 138 20.54 1.73 -20.16
C VAL A 138 20.35 3.21 -19.84
N ASP A 139 20.02 3.52 -18.59
CA ASP A 139 20.03 4.90 -18.09
C ASP A 139 21.47 5.32 -17.75
N LEU A 140 21.97 6.39 -18.38
CA LEU A 140 23.35 6.86 -18.26
C LEU A 140 23.50 8.01 -17.25
N THR A 141 22.45 8.37 -16.52
CA THR A 141 22.46 9.45 -15.52
C THR A 141 23.45 9.21 -14.38
N SER A 142 23.71 7.95 -14.04
CA SER A 142 24.70 7.52 -13.03
C SER A 142 26.13 7.42 -13.57
N GLY A 143 26.35 7.84 -14.81
CA GLY A 143 27.63 7.82 -15.49
C GLY A 143 27.82 6.57 -16.36
N TRP A 144 29.09 6.26 -16.65
CA TRP A 144 29.47 5.26 -17.67
C TRP A 144 29.10 3.81 -17.32
N ASN A 145 28.67 3.54 -16.08
CA ASN A 145 28.17 2.26 -15.60
C ASN A 145 26.65 2.29 -15.44
N GLY A 146 25.95 2.83 -16.44
CA GLY A 146 24.51 3.08 -16.38
C GLY A 146 23.68 1.86 -15.93
N VAL A 147 22.45 2.14 -15.49
CA VAL A 147 21.55 1.12 -14.94
C VAL A 147 20.69 0.55 -16.07
N ASP A 148 20.68 -0.77 -16.23
CA ASP A 148 19.75 -1.43 -17.16
C ASP A 148 18.31 -1.06 -16.79
N THR A 149 17.56 -0.55 -17.76
CA THR A 149 16.21 -0.06 -17.53
C THR A 149 15.30 -0.29 -18.74
N ALA A 150 14.03 0.05 -18.58
CA ALA A 150 13.05 0.12 -19.63
C ALA A 150 12.69 1.57 -19.90
N PHE A 151 12.55 1.95 -21.16
CA PHE A 151 12.08 3.26 -21.57
C PHE A 151 10.59 3.20 -21.92
N LEU A 152 9.81 4.11 -21.35
CA LEU A 152 8.35 4.19 -21.50
C LEU A 152 7.94 5.52 -22.16
N PRO A 153 6.91 5.55 -23.01
CA PRO A 153 6.47 6.76 -23.70
C PRO A 153 5.90 7.80 -22.71
N LEU A 154 6.54 8.98 -22.63
CA LEU A 154 6.25 10.03 -21.66
C LEU A 154 4.78 10.45 -21.68
N SER A 155 4.18 10.59 -22.85
CA SER A 155 2.77 11.02 -22.98
C SER A 155 1.79 10.04 -22.35
N GLN A 156 2.01 8.73 -22.53
CA GLN A 156 1.15 7.70 -21.97
C GLN A 156 1.38 7.55 -20.46
N VAL A 157 2.64 7.66 -20.01
CA VAL A 157 2.97 7.67 -18.59
C VAL A 157 2.38 8.92 -17.90
N SER A 158 2.46 10.09 -18.53
CA SER A 158 1.88 11.34 -18.02
C SER A 158 0.37 11.23 -17.79
N GLN A 159 -0.35 10.62 -18.73
CA GLN A 159 -1.78 10.35 -18.57
C GLN A 159 -2.04 9.35 -17.43
N LEU A 160 -1.30 8.23 -17.39
CA LEU A 160 -1.40 7.24 -16.32
C LEU A 160 -1.19 7.87 -14.94
N LEU A 161 -0.16 8.71 -14.81
CA LEU A 161 0.14 9.43 -13.57
C LEU A 161 -0.99 10.37 -13.16
N ALA A 162 -1.58 11.11 -14.10
CA ALA A 162 -2.73 11.96 -13.81
C ALA A 162 -3.94 11.14 -13.31
N ASP A 163 -4.18 9.98 -13.91
CA ASP A 163 -5.31 9.10 -13.55
C ASP A 163 -5.12 8.44 -12.17
N VAL A 164 -3.87 8.22 -11.75
CA VAL A 164 -3.55 7.81 -10.37
C VAL A 164 -3.36 8.99 -9.40
N GLY A 165 -3.71 10.21 -9.80
CA GLY A 165 -3.75 11.39 -8.94
C GLY A 165 -2.44 12.20 -8.85
N VAL A 166 -1.42 11.86 -9.64
CA VAL A 166 -0.16 12.61 -9.74
C VAL A 166 -0.28 13.66 -10.86
N GLN A 167 -0.59 14.90 -10.47
CA GLN A 167 -0.59 16.03 -11.39
C GLN A 167 0.81 16.24 -11.97
N ASN A 168 0.92 16.38 -13.28
CA ASN A 168 2.20 16.53 -13.93
C ASN A 168 2.13 17.39 -15.20
N THR A 169 3.23 18.04 -15.57
CA THR A 169 3.31 18.91 -16.75
C THR A 169 4.70 18.82 -17.38
N TRP A 170 4.74 18.54 -18.67
CA TRP A 170 5.98 18.51 -19.46
C TRP A 170 6.21 19.86 -20.15
N ASP A 171 7.32 20.52 -19.83
CA ASP A 171 7.81 21.69 -20.56
C ASP A 171 8.87 21.26 -21.57
N ILE A 172 8.48 21.27 -22.85
CA ILE A 172 9.36 20.88 -23.96
C ILE A 172 10.55 21.84 -24.15
N ALA A 173 10.40 23.13 -23.84
CA ALA A 173 11.42 24.14 -24.08
C ALA A 173 12.56 24.01 -23.07
N SER A 174 12.22 23.79 -21.79
CA SER A 174 13.20 23.58 -20.72
C SER A 174 13.57 22.10 -20.52
N ARG A 175 12.84 21.17 -21.16
CA ARG A 175 12.96 19.72 -20.99
C ARG A 175 12.82 19.32 -19.52
N VAL A 176 11.89 19.96 -18.84
CA VAL A 176 11.59 19.70 -17.44
C VAL A 176 10.21 19.07 -17.36
N TRP A 177 10.16 17.87 -16.80
CA TRP A 177 8.91 17.26 -16.40
C TRP A 177 8.66 17.61 -14.95
N THR A 178 7.60 18.35 -14.66
CA THR A 178 7.25 18.72 -13.29
C THR A 178 6.13 17.82 -12.81
N TRP A 179 6.36 17.11 -11.71
CA TRP A 179 5.32 16.44 -10.95
C TRP A 179 4.98 17.29 -9.75
N ILE A 180 3.68 17.50 -9.56
CA ILE A 180 3.14 18.04 -8.34
C ILE A 180 2.70 16.82 -7.55
N PRO A 181 3.52 16.38 -6.58
CA PRO A 181 3.13 15.27 -5.74
C PRO A 181 1.86 15.64 -4.96
N PRO A 182 1.12 14.64 -4.48
CA PRO A 182 0.24 14.90 -3.36
C PRO A 182 0.98 15.61 -2.22
N LEU A 183 0.25 16.40 -1.44
CA LEU A 183 0.82 17.38 -0.51
C LEU A 183 1.88 16.73 0.39
N GLN A 184 3.15 17.13 0.25
CA GLN A 184 4.21 16.69 1.16
C GLN A 184 4.32 17.69 2.32
N THR A 185 3.79 17.30 3.47
CA THR A 185 3.81 18.15 4.67
C THR A 185 5.13 17.96 5.41
N SER A 186 6.08 18.89 5.28
CA SER A 186 7.17 19.03 6.25
C SER A 186 6.75 19.88 7.47
N GLU A 187 5.71 20.69 7.31
CA GLU A 187 5.06 21.48 8.35
C GLU A 187 3.63 20.98 8.57
N PRO A 188 3.06 21.15 9.78
CA PRO A 188 1.69 20.74 10.03
C PRO A 188 0.71 21.44 9.08
N LEU A 189 -0.14 20.66 8.42
CA LEU A 189 -1.24 21.18 7.62
C LEU A 189 -2.41 21.55 8.54
N GLY A 190 -3.00 22.71 8.28
CA GLY A 190 -4.08 23.27 9.05
C GLY A 190 -3.62 24.23 10.16
N PRO A 191 -4.53 25.10 10.61
CA PRO A 191 -4.20 26.23 11.45
C PRO A 191 -3.84 25.78 12.87
N SER A 192 -3.03 26.59 13.57
CA SER A 192 -2.73 26.34 14.98
C SER A 192 -3.91 26.64 15.91
N GLN A 193 -4.90 27.41 15.44
CA GLN A 193 -6.12 27.82 16.16
C GLN A 193 -7.27 28.02 15.16
N GLY A 194 -8.51 27.70 15.57
CA GLY A 194 -9.67 27.73 14.67
C GLY A 194 -9.68 26.56 13.70
N VAL A 195 -10.76 26.39 12.92
CA VAL A 195 -10.92 25.28 11.96
C VAL A 195 -10.76 25.79 10.53
N GLU A 196 -10.04 25.05 9.69
CA GLU A 196 -9.95 25.27 8.25
C GLU A 196 -10.78 24.23 7.49
N GLU A 197 -11.66 24.70 6.60
CA GLU A 197 -12.47 23.85 5.73
C GLU A 197 -11.73 23.55 4.42
N LEU A 198 -11.62 22.26 4.08
CA LEU A 198 -11.14 21.77 2.80
C LEU A 198 -12.29 21.03 2.10
N ARG A 199 -12.63 21.43 0.87
CA ARG A 199 -13.75 20.86 0.08
C ARG A 199 -13.30 19.91 -1.02
N SER A 200 -12.29 19.11 -0.71
CA SER A 200 -11.68 18.18 -1.65
C SER A 200 -10.99 17.06 -0.89
N ASP A 201 -10.76 15.95 -1.59
CA ASP A 201 -9.88 14.89 -1.11
C ASP A 201 -8.50 15.45 -0.75
N LEU A 202 -7.91 14.90 0.31
CA LEU A 202 -6.60 15.26 0.80
C LEU A 202 -5.69 14.04 0.76
N LEU A 203 -4.64 14.10 -0.06
CA LEU A 203 -3.59 13.07 -0.10
C LEU A 203 -2.29 13.66 0.46
N VAL A 204 -1.78 13.05 1.53
CA VAL A 204 -0.60 13.51 2.26
C VAL A 204 0.42 12.40 2.39
N SER A 205 1.64 12.66 1.97
CA SER A 205 2.75 11.71 2.08
C SER A 205 4.01 12.36 2.66
N GLY A 206 4.82 11.59 3.39
CA GLY A 206 6.07 12.09 3.98
C GLY A 206 6.48 11.43 5.29
N ALA A 207 7.59 11.87 5.86
CA ALA A 207 8.15 11.26 7.08
C ALA A 207 7.49 11.73 8.38
N ASN A 208 6.89 12.92 8.42
CA ASN A 208 6.26 13.48 9.62
C ASN A 208 4.97 14.17 9.22
N ILE A 209 3.93 13.38 8.98
CA ILE A 209 2.62 13.89 8.58
C ILE A 209 1.93 14.45 9.82
N VAL A 210 1.63 15.74 9.81
CA VAL A 210 0.86 16.38 10.87
C VAL A 210 -0.31 17.14 10.27
N LEU A 211 -1.54 16.75 10.61
CA LEU A 211 -2.77 17.45 10.23
C LEU A 211 -3.46 17.95 11.49
N ARG A 212 -3.93 19.20 11.51
CA ARG A 212 -4.60 19.74 12.69
C ARG A 212 -5.72 20.71 12.38
N ASN A 213 -6.78 20.67 13.18
CA ASN A 213 -7.91 21.58 13.08
C ASN A 213 -8.49 21.71 11.67
N LEU A 214 -8.63 20.58 10.98
CA LEU A 214 -9.16 20.53 9.62
C LEU A 214 -10.58 19.96 9.62
N GLN A 215 -11.43 20.51 8.78
CA GLN A 215 -12.68 19.89 8.36
C GLN A 215 -12.58 19.56 6.87
N VAL A 216 -12.55 18.27 6.55
CA VAL A 216 -12.39 17.77 5.18
C VAL A 216 -13.72 17.21 4.69
N ASP A 217 -14.34 17.91 3.74
CA ASP A 217 -15.47 17.45 2.94
C ASP A 217 -14.93 16.63 1.76
N GLY A 218 -14.49 15.41 2.07
CA GLY A 218 -13.81 14.48 1.16
C GLY A 218 -13.09 13.36 1.90
N ASP A 219 -12.35 12.55 1.15
CA ASP A 219 -11.51 11.49 1.71
C ASP A 219 -10.14 12.03 2.13
N VAL A 220 -9.54 11.44 3.16
CA VAL A 220 -8.16 11.74 3.60
C VAL A 220 -7.30 10.49 3.46
N PHE A 221 -6.19 10.61 2.76
CA PHE A 221 -5.22 9.54 2.56
C PHE A 221 -3.88 9.96 3.15
N VAL A 222 -3.35 9.14 4.07
CA VAL A 222 -2.05 9.38 4.69
C VAL A 222 -1.09 8.24 4.41
N ALA A 223 0.05 8.58 3.83
CA ALA A 223 1.08 7.65 3.40
C ALA A 223 2.43 8.01 4.05
N PRO A 224 2.66 7.64 5.32
CA PRO A 224 3.96 7.86 5.96
C PRO A 224 5.07 7.11 5.20
N SER A 225 6.22 7.76 5.04
CA SER A 225 7.43 7.07 4.56
C SER A 225 7.87 5.98 5.57
N PRO A 226 8.73 5.01 5.19
CA PRO A 226 9.29 4.05 6.14
C PRO A 226 9.87 4.71 7.39
N ASN A 227 9.47 4.24 8.58
CA ASN A 227 9.78 4.83 9.90
C ASN A 227 9.25 6.26 10.13
N GLY A 228 8.37 6.75 9.25
CA GLY A 228 7.71 8.02 9.41
C GLY A 228 6.60 7.97 10.46
N SER A 229 6.09 9.14 10.84
CA SER A 229 5.02 9.29 11.81
C SER A 229 3.81 10.00 11.22
N VAL A 230 2.65 9.71 11.78
CA VAL A 230 1.37 10.35 11.45
C VAL A 230 0.76 10.89 12.73
N SER A 231 0.41 12.16 12.75
CA SER A 231 -0.31 12.82 13.84
C SER A 231 -1.48 13.61 13.26
N LEU A 232 -2.71 13.18 13.54
CA LEU A 232 -3.91 13.95 13.22
C LEU A 232 -4.51 14.42 14.55
N ASP A 233 -4.83 15.71 14.64
CA ASP A 233 -5.32 16.34 15.87
C ASP A 233 -6.51 17.26 15.59
N HIS A 234 -7.68 16.97 16.15
CA HIS A 234 -8.93 17.72 15.89
C HIS A 234 -9.26 17.80 14.39
N VAL A 235 -9.26 16.65 13.71
CA VAL A 235 -9.60 16.57 12.27
C VAL A 235 -10.95 15.87 12.11
N SER A 236 -11.87 16.53 11.40
CA SER A 236 -13.17 15.97 11.01
C SER A 236 -13.16 15.63 9.52
N ILE A 237 -13.56 14.41 9.18
CA ILE A 237 -13.53 13.85 7.84
C ILE A 237 -14.94 13.35 7.52
N ASP A 238 -15.57 13.91 6.49
CA ASP A 238 -16.92 13.50 6.08
C ASP A 238 -16.88 12.22 5.23
N GLY A 239 -15.79 12.02 4.46
CA GLY A 239 -15.47 10.80 3.74
C GLY A 239 -14.79 9.76 4.63
N LYS A 240 -13.83 9.01 4.10
CA LYS A 240 -13.03 8.05 4.88
C LYS A 240 -11.59 8.52 5.10
N LEU A 241 -10.99 8.05 6.19
CA LEU A 241 -9.55 8.13 6.42
C LEU A 241 -8.91 6.83 5.95
N VAL A 242 -7.91 6.89 5.08
CA VAL A 242 -7.12 5.74 4.66
C VAL A 242 -5.69 5.93 5.12
N ILE A 243 -5.17 4.96 5.85
CA ILE A 243 -3.80 4.97 6.39
C ILE A 243 -3.02 3.85 5.75
N LEU A 244 -1.96 4.21 5.04
CA LEU A 244 -1.06 3.28 4.37
C LEU A 244 0.22 3.17 5.15
N ALA A 245 0.17 2.37 6.19
CA ALA A 245 1.20 2.35 7.17
C ALA A 245 2.41 1.53 6.68
N SER A 246 3.57 2.18 6.65
CA SER A 246 4.84 1.47 6.57
C SER A 246 5.16 0.81 7.91
N SER A 247 5.89 -0.31 7.89
CA SER A 247 6.35 -1.00 9.11
C SER A 247 6.98 -0.04 10.12
N GLY A 248 6.53 -0.12 11.38
CA GLY A 248 7.06 0.66 12.49
C GLY A 248 6.61 2.12 12.58
N ALA A 249 5.73 2.60 11.69
CA ALA A 249 5.22 3.96 11.75
C ALA A 249 4.29 4.16 12.97
N PRO A 250 4.60 5.08 13.90
CA PRO A 250 3.64 5.45 14.95
C PRO A 250 2.55 6.35 14.36
N ILE A 251 1.29 5.98 14.62
CA ILE A 251 0.12 6.73 14.17
C ILE A 251 -0.65 7.22 15.41
N GLN A 252 -0.79 8.53 15.55
CA GLN A 252 -1.52 9.17 16.63
C GLN A 252 -2.71 9.93 16.06
N LEU A 253 -3.91 9.57 16.50
CA LEU A 253 -5.18 10.14 16.07
C LEU A 253 -5.89 10.69 17.29
N THR A 254 -5.86 12.02 17.44
CA THR A 254 -6.45 12.73 18.59
C THR A 254 -7.67 13.51 18.14
N ASP A 255 -8.80 13.31 18.83
CA ASP A 255 -10.09 13.96 18.57
C ASP A 255 -10.49 13.92 17.09
N ILE A 256 -10.31 12.74 16.47
CA ILE A 256 -10.70 12.49 15.08
C ILE A 256 -12.17 12.13 14.99
N ALA A 257 -12.87 12.79 14.07
CA ALA A 257 -14.20 12.39 13.64
C ALA A 257 -14.11 11.82 12.21
N SER A 258 -14.45 10.55 12.04
CA SER A 258 -14.52 9.92 10.73
C SER A 258 -15.58 8.81 10.75
N PRO A 259 -16.45 8.69 9.73
CA PRO A 259 -17.35 7.54 9.63
C PRO A 259 -16.57 6.24 9.43
N ARG A 260 -15.36 6.31 8.86
CA ARG A 260 -14.55 5.12 8.55
C ARG A 260 -13.05 5.39 8.54
N ILE A 261 -12.28 4.44 9.06
CA ILE A 261 -10.82 4.39 8.93
C ILE A 261 -10.45 3.07 8.28
N ASP A 262 -9.78 3.12 7.13
CA ASP A 262 -9.14 1.96 6.51
C ASP A 262 -7.65 1.96 6.85
N VAL A 263 -7.13 0.84 7.34
CA VAL A 263 -5.71 0.65 7.62
C VAL A 263 -5.15 -0.43 6.72
N ASP A 264 -4.26 -0.05 5.82
CA ASP A 264 -3.45 -0.97 5.02
C ASP A 264 -2.01 -0.91 5.55
N SER A 265 -1.44 -2.07 5.89
CA SER A 265 -0.14 -2.13 6.54
C SER A 265 0.78 -3.18 5.94
N GLU A 266 2.02 -2.78 5.69
CA GLU A 266 3.08 -3.69 5.24
C GLU A 266 3.92 -4.31 6.36
N GLY A 267 3.66 -3.91 7.60
CA GLY A 267 4.42 -4.40 8.72
C GLY A 267 3.73 -4.12 10.04
N PRO A 268 4.34 -4.48 11.16
CA PRO A 268 3.79 -4.17 12.46
C PRO A 268 3.56 -2.67 12.62
N VAL A 269 2.34 -2.26 12.92
CA VAL A 269 1.96 -0.85 13.08
C VAL A 269 1.15 -0.65 14.34
N SER A 270 1.36 0.49 15.00
CA SER A 270 0.63 0.88 16.21
C SER A 270 -0.16 2.16 15.96
N ILE A 271 -1.47 2.08 16.19
CA ILE A 271 -2.43 3.18 16.08
C ILE A 271 -2.91 3.53 17.48
N GLN A 272 -2.72 4.78 17.88
CA GLN A 272 -3.25 5.34 19.11
C GLN A 272 -4.43 6.25 18.77
N LEU A 273 -5.62 5.83 19.19
CA LEU A 273 -6.85 6.63 19.12
C LEU A 273 -7.06 7.30 20.49
N SER A 274 -7.18 8.62 20.51
CA SER A 274 -7.49 9.38 21.73
C SER A 274 -8.60 10.38 21.51
N GLY A 275 -9.78 10.16 22.10
CA GLY A 275 -10.95 11.00 21.87
C GLY A 275 -11.53 10.90 20.45
N GLY A 276 -12.53 11.73 20.14
CA GLY A 276 -13.23 11.70 18.86
C GLY A 276 -14.22 10.53 18.67
N ALA A 277 -14.78 10.44 17.46
CA ALA A 277 -15.81 9.49 17.08
C ALA A 277 -15.44 8.82 15.75
N VAL A 278 -15.19 7.51 15.81
CA VAL A 278 -14.89 6.66 14.65
C VAL A 278 -16.05 5.69 14.47
N GLY A 279 -16.66 5.69 13.29
CA GLY A 279 -17.71 4.72 12.96
C GLY A 279 -17.13 3.32 12.89
N VAL A 280 -16.46 3.01 11.77
CA VAL A 280 -15.84 1.69 11.52
C VAL A 280 -14.33 1.84 11.36
N LEU A 281 -13.57 0.91 11.92
CA LEU A 281 -12.15 0.73 11.67
C LEU A 281 -11.92 -0.60 10.93
N ASP A 282 -11.57 -0.53 9.65
CA ASP A 282 -11.25 -1.68 8.83
C ASP A 282 -9.74 -1.91 8.85
N VAL A 283 -9.31 -3.08 9.29
CA VAL A 283 -7.94 -3.54 9.11
C VAL A 283 -7.89 -4.40 7.86
N LEU A 284 -7.27 -3.87 6.81
CA LEU A 284 -7.24 -4.50 5.48
C LEU A 284 -6.23 -5.66 5.42
N PRO A 285 -6.26 -6.50 4.36
CA PRO A 285 -5.34 -7.63 4.17
C PRO A 285 -3.86 -7.21 4.01
N GLY A 286 -3.24 -6.79 5.10
CA GLY A 286 -1.83 -6.41 5.20
C GLY A 286 -0.95 -7.58 5.67
N VAL A 287 0.34 -7.50 5.36
CA VAL A 287 1.34 -8.52 5.76
C VAL A 287 1.90 -8.30 7.17
N GLY A 288 1.46 -7.26 7.87
CA GLY A 288 1.90 -6.92 9.21
C GLY A 288 0.76 -6.81 10.21
N GLY A 289 1.00 -7.24 11.45
CA GLY A 289 0.01 -7.12 12.52
C GLY A 289 -0.29 -5.66 12.85
N VAL A 290 -1.54 -5.37 13.23
CA VAL A 290 -1.98 -4.01 13.58
C VAL A 290 -2.37 -3.98 15.04
N GLN A 291 -1.75 -3.11 15.83
CA GLN A 291 -2.18 -2.84 17.20
C GLN A 291 -2.96 -1.53 17.23
N VAL A 292 -4.20 -1.60 17.71
CA VAL A 292 -5.07 -0.45 17.92
C VAL A 292 -5.24 -0.26 19.42
N ALA A 293 -4.77 0.87 19.94
CA ALA A 293 -4.95 1.27 21.32
C ALA A 293 -5.90 2.47 21.37
N SER A 294 -7.06 2.31 21.99
CA SER A 294 -8.07 3.36 22.01
C SER A 294 -8.39 3.84 23.44
N SER A 295 -8.26 5.15 23.63
CA SER A 295 -8.46 5.83 24.91
C SER A 295 -9.47 6.96 24.75
N LYS A 296 -10.66 6.84 25.36
CA LYS A 296 -11.75 7.83 25.29
C LYS A 296 -12.40 8.07 23.92
N SER A 297 -11.85 7.55 22.83
CA SER A 297 -12.54 7.53 21.53
C SER A 297 -13.74 6.60 21.60
N SER A 298 -14.75 6.79 20.76
CA SER A 298 -15.74 5.75 20.47
C SER A 298 -15.42 5.14 19.11
N VAL A 299 -15.02 3.88 19.07
CA VAL A 299 -14.95 3.07 17.85
C VAL A 299 -16.15 2.14 17.88
N LEU A 300 -17.11 2.31 16.96
CA LEU A 300 -18.33 1.50 17.00
C LEU A 300 -18.03 0.07 16.57
N GLU A 301 -17.26 -0.11 15.50
CA GLU A 301 -16.98 -1.42 14.93
C GLU A 301 -15.53 -1.52 14.43
N VAL A 302 -14.91 -2.67 14.65
CA VAL A 302 -13.63 -3.03 14.04
C VAL A 302 -13.86 -4.23 13.14
N ASP A 303 -13.64 -4.07 11.84
CA ASP A 303 -13.70 -5.16 10.86
C ASP A 303 -12.27 -5.64 10.54
N ASP A 304 -11.96 -6.88 10.92
CA ASP A 304 -10.67 -7.50 10.67
C ASP A 304 -10.69 -8.34 9.38
N PHE A 305 -10.05 -7.80 8.34
CA PHE A 305 -9.78 -8.49 7.08
C PHE A 305 -8.31 -8.93 6.95
N ALA A 306 -7.51 -8.81 8.02
CA ALA A 306 -6.13 -9.23 8.01
C ALA A 306 -5.98 -10.71 8.38
N THR A 307 -5.08 -11.40 7.68
CA THR A 307 -4.57 -12.72 8.11
C THR A 307 -3.46 -12.57 9.15
N SER A 308 -2.90 -11.37 9.27
CA SER A 308 -1.96 -10.99 10.32
C SER A 308 -2.69 -10.64 11.62
N ALA A 309 -2.00 -10.75 12.76
CA ALA A 309 -2.62 -10.49 14.05
C ALA A 309 -3.08 -9.04 14.22
N VAL A 310 -4.36 -8.85 14.55
CA VAL A 310 -4.94 -7.57 14.99
C VAL A 310 -5.05 -7.58 16.51
N VAL A 311 -4.51 -6.57 17.17
CA VAL A 311 -4.53 -6.43 18.64
C VAL A 311 -5.38 -5.23 19.02
N LEU A 312 -6.45 -5.45 19.77
CA LEU A 312 -7.31 -4.39 20.30
C LEU A 312 -7.02 -4.17 21.78
N ALA A 313 -6.54 -2.98 22.13
CA ALA A 313 -6.25 -2.57 23.50
C ALA A 313 -7.03 -1.30 23.86
N GLY A 314 -7.29 -1.09 25.16
CA GLY A 314 -8.03 0.08 25.66
C GLY A 314 -9.47 -0.25 26.09
N SER A 315 -10.41 0.68 25.89
CA SER A 315 -11.75 0.59 26.51
C SER A 315 -12.90 1.15 25.68
N ALA A 316 -12.73 1.25 24.37
CA ALA A 316 -13.44 2.22 23.53
C ALA A 316 -14.20 1.60 22.35
N TYR A 317 -14.39 0.28 22.37
CA TYR A 317 -14.98 -0.49 21.28
C TYR A 317 -16.39 -0.93 21.62
N GLU A 318 -17.35 -0.79 20.71
CA GLU A 318 -18.68 -1.38 20.88
C GLU A 318 -18.75 -2.82 20.33
N SER A 319 -18.04 -3.09 19.23
CA SER A 319 -17.98 -4.41 18.63
C SER A 319 -16.70 -4.64 17.82
N ALA A 320 -16.38 -5.92 17.59
CA ALA A 320 -15.36 -6.34 16.64
C ALA A 320 -15.88 -7.52 15.79
N GLU A 321 -15.41 -7.62 14.56
CA GLU A 321 -15.80 -8.67 13.63
C GLU A 321 -14.58 -9.25 12.91
N ILE A 322 -14.46 -10.58 12.92
CA ILE A 322 -13.39 -11.30 12.21
C ILE A 322 -13.93 -11.78 10.86
N ARG A 323 -13.42 -11.19 9.78
CA ARG A 323 -13.87 -11.41 8.40
C ARG A 323 -12.80 -12.05 7.50
N ALA A 324 -11.54 -12.11 7.93
CA ALA A 324 -10.50 -12.83 7.23
C ALA A 324 -10.48 -14.32 7.56
N ASP A 325 -10.41 -15.16 6.52
CA ASP A 325 -10.07 -16.57 6.71
C ASP A 325 -8.67 -16.67 7.33
N ASP A 326 -8.52 -17.56 8.32
CA ASP A 326 -7.31 -17.70 9.14
C ASP A 326 -6.90 -16.40 9.88
N GLY A 327 -7.81 -15.43 10.02
CA GLY A 327 -7.58 -14.16 10.72
C GLY A 327 -7.32 -14.36 12.21
N VAL A 328 -6.53 -13.47 12.82
CA VAL A 328 -6.13 -13.56 14.23
C VAL A 328 -6.47 -12.26 14.96
N LEU A 329 -7.49 -12.31 15.82
CA LEU A 329 -7.88 -11.18 16.67
C LEU A 329 -7.44 -11.42 18.11
N ASN A 330 -6.66 -10.49 18.66
CA ASN A 330 -6.23 -10.47 20.06
C ASN A 330 -6.95 -9.36 20.81
N ALA A 331 -7.94 -9.72 21.62
CA ALA A 331 -8.69 -8.79 22.44
C ALA A 331 -7.99 -8.59 23.80
N GLU A 332 -7.11 -7.59 23.86
CA GLU A 332 -6.52 -7.06 25.11
C GLU A 332 -7.39 -5.99 25.77
N ALA A 333 -8.57 -5.74 25.19
CA ALA A 333 -9.65 -4.91 25.71
C ALA A 333 -10.91 -5.75 25.92
N SER A 334 -11.79 -5.30 26.82
CA SER A 334 -13.12 -5.89 26.97
C SER A 334 -14.02 -5.40 25.83
N LEU A 335 -14.73 -6.33 25.19
CA LEU A 335 -15.57 -6.07 24.02
C LEU A 335 -17.01 -6.50 24.33
N PRO A 336 -18.02 -5.63 24.14
CA PRO A 336 -19.42 -6.03 24.30
C PRO A 336 -19.83 -7.14 23.34
N LEU A 337 -19.34 -7.09 22.10
CA LEU A 337 -19.69 -8.02 21.04
C LEU A 337 -18.46 -8.38 20.18
N VAL A 338 -18.28 -9.67 19.90
CA VAL A 338 -17.39 -10.17 18.86
C VAL A 338 -18.18 -11.06 17.91
N ARG A 339 -18.08 -10.78 16.60
CA ARG A 339 -18.65 -11.61 15.54
C ARG A 339 -17.57 -12.31 14.76
N VAL A 340 -17.82 -13.56 14.38
CA VAL A 340 -16.91 -14.36 13.57
C VAL A 340 -17.66 -14.75 12.30
N GLN A 341 -17.17 -14.27 11.16
CA GLN A 341 -17.76 -14.54 9.85
C GLN A 341 -16.88 -15.45 8.99
N ALA A 342 -15.58 -15.55 9.30
CA ALA A 342 -14.61 -16.28 8.49
C ALA A 342 -14.11 -17.58 9.14
N SER A 343 -13.62 -18.49 8.29
CA SER A 343 -13.17 -19.83 8.68
C SER A 343 -11.72 -19.82 9.12
N GLY A 344 -11.32 -20.76 9.98
CA GLY A 344 -9.93 -20.88 10.45
C GLY A 344 -9.48 -19.76 11.41
N ALA A 345 -10.35 -18.78 11.67
CA ALA A 345 -10.04 -17.64 12.52
C ALA A 345 -9.69 -18.04 13.97
N THR A 346 -8.85 -17.24 14.61
CA THR A 346 -8.49 -17.36 16.02
C THR A 346 -8.84 -16.08 16.78
N LEU A 347 -9.49 -16.24 17.93
CA LEU A 347 -9.70 -15.17 18.90
C LEU A 347 -8.90 -15.44 20.18
N THR A 348 -8.03 -14.52 20.58
CA THR A 348 -7.42 -14.53 21.91
C THR A 348 -8.16 -13.55 22.81
N VAL A 349 -8.60 -14.02 23.99
CA VAL A 349 -9.20 -13.15 25.02
C VAL A 349 -8.17 -12.94 26.13
N GLY A 350 -7.69 -11.71 26.30
CA GLY A 350 -6.66 -11.36 27.27
C GLY A 350 -7.08 -11.59 28.73
N GLN A 351 -6.09 -11.77 29.60
CA GLN A 351 -6.34 -11.96 31.03
C GLN A 351 -7.08 -10.77 31.65
N GLY A 352 -8.16 -11.05 32.38
CA GLY A 352 -8.99 -10.03 33.01
C GLY A 352 -9.93 -9.28 32.06
N GLN A 353 -9.90 -9.60 30.76
CA GLN A 353 -10.82 -9.02 29.78
C GLN A 353 -12.11 -9.82 29.69
N THR A 354 -13.18 -9.14 29.27
CA THR A 354 -14.51 -9.73 29.09
C THR A 354 -15.00 -9.54 27.67
N ILE A 355 -15.45 -10.63 27.05
CA ILE A 355 -16.30 -10.62 25.86
C ILE A 355 -17.75 -10.80 26.32
N GLY A 356 -18.60 -9.80 26.08
CA GLY A 356 -20.02 -9.88 26.45
C GLY A 356 -20.74 -10.95 25.64
N LEU A 357 -20.67 -10.86 24.32
CA LEU A 357 -21.27 -11.83 23.41
C LEU A 357 -20.29 -12.19 22.30
N LEU A 358 -20.01 -13.49 22.14
CA LEU A 358 -19.24 -14.05 21.04
C LEU A 358 -20.19 -14.82 20.10
N GLN A 359 -20.37 -14.34 18.87
CA GLN A 359 -21.25 -14.94 17.87
C GLN A 359 -20.45 -15.53 16.72
N VAL A 360 -20.63 -16.83 16.45
CA VAL A 360 -20.01 -17.53 15.32
C VAL A 360 -21.07 -17.82 14.26
N SER A 361 -20.80 -17.36 13.03
CA SER A 361 -21.74 -17.43 11.92
C SER A 361 -21.91 -18.85 11.37
N PRO A 362 -23.06 -19.19 10.75
CA PRO A 362 -23.34 -20.54 10.24
C PRO A 362 -22.38 -21.06 9.17
N GLY A 363 -21.73 -20.15 8.42
CA GLY A 363 -20.81 -20.50 7.33
C GLY A 363 -19.36 -20.78 7.76
N VAL A 364 -19.03 -20.58 9.04
CA VAL A 364 -17.65 -20.69 9.54
C VAL A 364 -17.21 -22.16 9.63
N ASN A 365 -16.14 -22.52 8.95
CA ASN A 365 -15.55 -23.86 8.98
C ASN A 365 -14.29 -23.87 9.86
N GLY A 366 -14.50 -24.09 11.15
CA GLY A 366 -13.43 -24.05 12.15
C GLY A 366 -13.19 -22.65 12.71
N PHE A 367 -13.10 -22.56 14.03
CA PHE A 367 -12.81 -21.34 14.78
C PHE A 367 -12.19 -21.74 16.11
N SER A 368 -11.08 -21.11 16.49
CA SER A 368 -10.38 -21.35 17.75
C SER A 368 -10.43 -20.14 18.68
N VAL A 369 -10.53 -20.41 19.98
CA VAL A 369 -10.47 -19.41 21.03
C VAL A 369 -9.39 -19.75 22.03
N ASP A 370 -8.44 -18.83 22.19
CA ASP A 370 -7.43 -18.84 23.24
C ASP A 370 -7.92 -17.95 24.39
N ASN A 371 -8.68 -18.56 25.30
CA ASN A 371 -9.39 -17.83 26.34
C ASN A 371 -8.56 -17.76 27.64
N PHE A 372 -8.07 -16.57 27.97
CA PHE A 372 -7.46 -16.26 29.28
C PHE A 372 -8.32 -15.31 30.12
N GLY A 373 -9.47 -14.86 29.59
CA GLY A 373 -10.40 -13.95 30.23
C GLY A 373 -11.77 -14.59 30.50
N THR A 374 -12.83 -13.82 30.28
CA THR A 374 -14.22 -14.26 30.44
C THR A 374 -15.00 -14.05 29.15
N ILE A 375 -15.73 -15.06 28.71
CA ILE A 375 -16.75 -14.95 27.67
C ILE A 375 -18.10 -15.17 28.35
N GLN A 376 -18.92 -14.14 28.46
CA GLN A 376 -20.21 -14.25 29.17
C GLN A 376 -21.18 -15.13 28.38
N PHE A 377 -21.32 -14.86 27.07
CA PHE A 377 -22.20 -15.64 26.21
C PHE A 377 -21.50 -16.01 24.91
N LEU A 378 -21.44 -17.31 24.61
CA LEU A 378 -21.01 -17.83 23.32
C LEU A 378 -22.21 -18.39 22.55
N VAL A 379 -22.39 -17.95 21.31
CA VAL A 379 -23.41 -18.45 20.38
C VAL A 379 -22.71 -18.99 19.15
N ASN A 380 -22.60 -20.31 19.07
CA ASN A 380 -22.08 -21.00 17.90
C ASN A 380 -23.23 -21.47 17.00
N SER A 381 -23.39 -20.80 15.86
CA SER A 381 -24.35 -21.21 14.82
C SER A 381 -23.71 -22.05 13.71
N SER A 382 -22.39 -22.26 13.74
CA SER A 382 -21.67 -23.12 12.79
C SER A 382 -21.98 -24.60 13.04
N PRO A 383 -22.01 -25.45 11.98
CA PRO A 383 -22.06 -26.90 12.13
C PRO A 383 -20.78 -27.49 12.77
N HIS A 384 -19.69 -26.72 12.85
CA HIS A 384 -18.43 -27.16 13.44
C HIS A 384 -18.29 -26.66 14.89
N PRO A 385 -17.79 -27.50 15.83
CA PRO A 385 -17.54 -27.05 17.19
C PRO A 385 -16.50 -25.92 17.26
N VAL A 386 -16.73 -24.95 18.14
CA VAL A 386 -15.68 -23.97 18.51
C VAL A 386 -14.63 -24.69 19.35
N SER A 387 -13.37 -24.63 18.93
CA SER A 387 -12.27 -25.16 19.74
C SER A 387 -11.84 -24.10 20.75
N THR A 388 -11.87 -24.42 22.03
CA THR A 388 -11.48 -23.49 23.10
C THR A 388 -10.34 -24.07 23.90
N GLN A 389 -9.32 -23.26 24.18
CA GLN A 389 -8.21 -23.59 25.09
C GLN A 389 -7.92 -22.41 26.02
N GLY A 390 -7.05 -22.63 27.01
CA GLY A 390 -6.68 -21.63 28.02
C GLY A 390 -7.32 -21.88 29.39
N ILE A 391 -7.18 -20.90 30.28
CA ILE A 391 -7.65 -20.96 31.68
C ILE A 391 -8.86 -20.04 31.95
N GLY A 392 -9.32 -19.33 30.93
CA GLY A 392 -10.47 -18.42 31.00
C GLY A 392 -11.80 -19.17 31.10
N ALA A 393 -12.84 -18.43 31.48
CA ALA A 393 -14.18 -18.96 31.64
C ALA A 393 -15.06 -18.67 30.42
N VAL A 394 -15.93 -19.63 30.08
CA VAL A 394 -17.13 -19.38 29.26
C VAL A 394 -18.33 -19.63 30.16
N GLU A 395 -19.09 -18.58 30.49
CA GLU A 395 -20.16 -18.66 31.49
C GLU A 395 -21.41 -19.36 30.93
N ALA A 396 -21.76 -19.05 29.69
CA ALA A 396 -22.85 -19.70 28.98
C ALA A 396 -22.50 -19.92 27.51
N ALA A 397 -22.89 -21.08 26.97
CA ALA A 397 -22.68 -21.43 25.57
C ALA A 397 -23.94 -22.05 24.95
N MET A 398 -24.25 -21.65 23.72
CA MET A 398 -25.24 -22.27 22.84
C MET A 398 -24.54 -22.76 21.58
N GLY A 399 -24.71 -24.04 21.24
CA GLY A 399 -24.03 -24.69 20.12
C GLY A 399 -22.87 -25.60 20.56
N ALA A 400 -22.21 -26.24 19.59
CA ALA A 400 -21.15 -27.21 19.88
C ALA A 400 -19.82 -26.51 20.24
N MET A 401 -19.13 -27.03 21.25
CA MET A 401 -17.82 -26.57 21.70
C MET A 401 -16.94 -27.77 22.07
N THR A 402 -15.64 -27.68 21.79
CA THR A 402 -14.62 -28.64 22.23
C THR A 402 -13.58 -27.94 23.09
N THR A 403 -13.50 -28.33 24.36
CA THR A 403 -12.46 -27.85 25.27
C THR A 403 -11.24 -28.75 25.18
N LEU A 404 -10.11 -28.22 24.73
CA LEU A 404 -8.83 -28.93 24.81
C LEU A 404 -8.30 -28.77 26.25
N GLN A 405 -8.58 -29.74 27.11
CA GLN A 405 -7.91 -29.80 28.41
C GLN A 405 -6.43 -30.07 28.17
N ALA A 406 -5.57 -29.14 28.59
CA ALA A 406 -4.16 -29.42 28.77
C ALA A 406 -4.06 -30.65 29.68
N SER A 407 -3.40 -31.71 29.21
CA SER A 407 -3.19 -32.94 29.95
C SER A 407 -2.35 -32.69 31.20
N GLY A 408 -2.98 -32.21 32.27
CA GLY A 408 -2.43 -32.21 33.60
C GLY A 408 -2.40 -33.65 34.09
N THR A 409 -1.21 -34.14 34.45
CA THR A 409 -1.01 -35.41 35.14
C THR A 409 -2.03 -35.56 36.26
N ALA A 410 -2.87 -36.60 36.17
CA ALA A 410 -3.69 -37.04 37.29
C ALA A 410 -2.75 -37.38 38.47
N SER A 411 -2.63 -36.47 39.43
CA SER A 411 -2.06 -36.83 40.73
C SER A 411 -3.10 -37.71 41.43
N GLY A 412 -2.87 -39.01 41.40
CA GLY A 412 -3.54 -39.92 42.30
C GLY A 412 -3.29 -39.48 43.73
N ALA A 413 -4.35 -39.08 44.43
CA ALA A 413 -4.39 -39.03 45.88
C ALA A 413 -5.45 -40.05 46.33
N THR A 414 -4.96 -41.20 46.75
CA THR A 414 -5.67 -42.23 47.51
C THR A 414 -5.86 -41.79 48.97
N GLY A 415 -7.03 -42.12 49.55
CA GLY A 415 -7.29 -42.27 50.99
C GLY A 415 -8.02 -41.09 51.65
N ALA A 416 -9.07 -41.27 52.45
CA ALA A 416 -9.71 -42.45 53.05
C ALA A 416 -11.21 -42.14 53.29
#